data_AF-A0A831U391-F1
#
_entry.id   AF-A0A831U391-F1
#
_cell.length_a   1.000
_cell.length_b   1.000
_cell.length_c   1.000
_cell.angle_alpha   90.00
_cell.angle_beta   90.00
_cell.angle_gamma   90.00
#
_symmetry.space_group_name_H-M   'P 1'
#
loop_
_entity.id
_entity.type
_entity.pdbx_description
1 polymer ?
#
loop_
_entity_poly.entity_id
_entity_poly.type
_entity_poly.pdbx_seq_one_letter_code
_entity_poly.pdbx_strand_id
1 'polypeptide(L)'
;MACLMEPKPAVADGVDLELEAEYARALAIVLAMNRWIQAAEFALLSEGEQERVLADYDAQLRHLLELAALRRPQALRAREERLTGTELLGQIVELFAA
;
A
#
# COMPACT_ATOMS: atom_id res chain seq x y z
N MET A 1 23.95 39.22 -6.52
CA MET A 1 24.32 37.82 -6.22
C MET A 1 23.08 36.97 -6.44
N ALA A 2 23.05 36.20 -7.54
CA ALA A 2 21.98 35.27 -7.82
C ALA A 2 22.29 33.94 -7.12
N CYS A 3 21.57 33.63 -6.04
CA CYS A 3 21.59 32.29 -5.47
C CYS A 3 20.64 31.44 -6.33
N LEU A 4 21.26 30.60 -7.16
CA LEU A 4 20.62 29.56 -7.95
C LEU A 4 19.77 28.69 -7.01
N MET A 5 18.45 28.76 -7.15
CA MET A 5 17.57 27.73 -6.62
C MET A 5 17.89 26.46 -7.39
N GLU A 6 18.47 25.47 -6.72
CA GLU A 6 18.67 24.16 -7.31
C GLU A 6 17.31 23.60 -7.76
N PRO A 7 17.17 23.15 -9.01
CA PRO A 7 15.92 22.57 -9.46
C PRO A 7 15.68 21.28 -8.66
N LYS A 8 14.57 21.26 -7.91
CA LYS A 8 14.01 20.04 -7.30
C LYS A 8 14.00 18.95 -8.39
N PRO A 9 14.57 17.75 -8.15
CA PRO A 9 14.60 16.71 -9.17
C PRO A 9 13.17 16.27 -9.48
N ALA A 10 12.67 16.69 -10.64
CA ALA A 10 11.35 16.38 -11.18
C ALA A 10 11.31 14.99 -11.84
N VAL A 11 11.80 13.95 -11.13
CA VAL A 11 11.94 12.59 -11.69
C VAL A 11 11.25 11.52 -10.82
N ALA A 12 10.49 11.91 -9.80
CA ALA A 12 9.72 10.97 -8.96
C ALA A 12 8.22 10.88 -9.33
N ASP A 13 7.66 11.89 -10.01
CA ASP A 13 6.20 12.05 -10.05
C ASP A 13 5.49 11.06 -11.02
N GLY A 14 6.13 10.61 -12.10
CA GLY A 14 5.47 9.73 -13.09
C GLY A 14 5.31 8.28 -12.62
N VAL A 15 6.33 7.73 -11.95
CA VAL A 15 6.32 6.34 -11.44
C VAL A 15 5.42 6.20 -10.21
N ASP A 16 5.30 7.27 -9.41
CA ASP A 16 4.39 7.31 -8.26
C ASP A 16 2.93 7.35 -8.72
N LEU A 17 2.60 8.16 -9.74
CA LEU A 17 1.22 8.26 -10.26
C LEU A 17 0.70 6.95 -10.90
N GLU A 18 1.54 6.21 -11.63
CA GLU A 18 1.15 4.91 -12.20
C GLU A 18 0.90 3.86 -11.09
N LEU A 19 1.76 3.83 -10.07
CA LEU A 19 1.63 2.95 -8.92
C LEU A 19 0.40 3.30 -8.06
N GLU A 20 0.15 4.59 -7.85
CA GLU A 20 -1.07 5.10 -7.18
C GLU A 20 -2.33 4.68 -7.93
N ALA A 21 -2.33 4.81 -9.26
CA ALA A 21 -3.46 4.41 -10.09
C ALA A 21 -3.68 2.89 -10.07
N GLU A 22 -2.62 2.09 -10.12
CA GLU A 22 -2.70 0.62 -10.02
C GLU A 22 -3.20 0.18 -8.65
N TYR A 23 -2.70 0.79 -7.57
CA TYR A 23 -3.22 0.53 -6.22
C TYR A 23 -4.70 0.87 -6.09
N ALA A 24 -5.13 2.03 -6.61
CA ALA A 24 -6.53 2.43 -6.57
C ALA A 24 -7.43 1.42 -7.32
N ARG A 25 -6.97 0.92 -8.48
CA ARG A 25 -7.65 -0.14 -9.23
C ARG A 25 -7.73 -1.45 -8.43
N ALA A 26 -6.60 -1.94 -7.91
CA ALA A 26 -6.54 -3.16 -7.12
C ALA A 26 -7.44 -3.08 -5.88
N LEU A 27 -7.44 -1.93 -5.19
CA LEU A 27 -8.31 -1.68 -4.04
C LEU A 27 -9.79 -1.74 -4.43
N ALA A 28 -10.18 -1.11 -5.54
CA ALA A 28 -11.55 -1.15 -6.02
C ALA A 28 -12.01 -2.58 -6.35
N ILE A 29 -11.14 -3.38 -6.96
CA ILE A 29 -11.41 -4.80 -7.26
C ILE A 29 -11.61 -5.60 -5.98
N VAL A 30 -10.68 -5.52 -5.02
CA VAL A 30 -10.78 -6.25 -3.74
C VAL A 30 -12.05 -5.86 -2.99
N LEU A 31 -12.40 -4.57 -2.94
CA LEU A 31 -13.63 -4.10 -2.29
C LEU A 31 -14.89 -4.59 -2.99
N ALA A 32 -14.90 -4.61 -4.33
CA ALA A 32 -16.02 -5.13 -5.11
C ALA A 32 -16.20 -6.64 -4.89
N MET A 33 -15.11 -7.40 -4.92
CA MET A 33 -15.12 -8.83 -4.64
C MET A 33 -15.58 -9.13 -3.21
N ASN A 34 -15.03 -8.44 -2.20
CA ASN A 34 -15.43 -8.62 -0.80
C ASN A 34 -16.94 -8.33 -0.61
N ARG A 35 -17.46 -7.27 -1.24
CA ARG A 35 -18.89 -6.96 -1.19
C ARG A 35 -19.73 -8.07 -1.82
N TRP A 36 -19.28 -8.59 -2.95
CA TRP A 36 -19.99 -9.66 -3.66
C TRP A 36 -19.92 -11.00 -2.90
N ILE A 37 -18.79 -11.35 -2.29
CA ILE A 37 -18.62 -12.54 -1.45
C ILE A 37 -19.55 -12.49 -0.22
N GLN A 38 -19.81 -11.29 0.31
CA GLN A 38 -20.75 -11.09 1.41
C GLN A 38 -22.22 -11.11 0.98
N ALA A 39 -22.51 -11.12 -0.32
CA ALA A 39 -23.87 -11.12 -0.85
C ALA A 39 -24.50 -12.53 -0.76
N ALA A 40 -25.84 -12.59 -0.72
CA ALA A 40 -26.56 -13.85 -0.58
C ALA A 40 -26.33 -14.79 -1.77
N GLU A 41 -26.06 -14.22 -2.95
CA GLU A 41 -25.79 -14.92 -4.20
C GLU A 41 -24.51 -15.76 -4.14
N PHE A 42 -23.52 -15.36 -3.34
CA PHE A 42 -22.30 -16.13 -3.15
C PHE A 42 -22.58 -17.50 -2.52
N ALA A 43 -23.49 -17.54 -1.54
CA ALA A 43 -23.89 -18.77 -0.87
C ALA A 43 -24.68 -19.75 -1.78
N LEU A 44 -25.16 -19.28 -2.94
CA LEU A 44 -25.88 -20.11 -3.92
C LEU A 44 -24.94 -20.87 -4.86
N LEU A 45 -23.65 -20.52 -4.87
CA LEU A 45 -22.63 -21.20 -5.66
C LEU A 45 -22.32 -22.58 -5.09
N SER A 46 -21.85 -23.49 -5.94
CA SER A 46 -21.29 -24.75 -5.46
C SER A 46 -20.01 -24.51 -4.65
N GLU A 47 -19.67 -25.45 -3.76
CA GLU A 47 -18.45 -25.36 -2.93
C GLU A 47 -17.19 -25.11 -3.76
N GLY A 48 -17.02 -25.84 -4.87
CA GLY A 48 -15.87 -25.65 -5.75
C GLY A 48 -15.87 -24.31 -6.51
N GLU A 49 -17.02 -23.69 -6.73
CA GLU A 49 -17.10 -22.32 -7.27
C GLU A 49 -16.75 -21.29 -6.21
N GLN A 50 -17.26 -21.47 -4.97
CA GLN A 50 -16.92 -20.62 -3.84
C GLN A 50 -15.41 -20.64 -3.56
N GLU A 51 -14.79 -21.82 -3.54
CA GLU A 51 -13.35 -21.98 -3.36
C GLU A 51 -12.54 -21.24 -4.43
N ARG A 52 -12.94 -21.33 -5.71
CA ARG A 52 -12.26 -20.60 -6.80
C ARG A 52 -12.35 -19.09 -6.62
N VAL A 53 -13.52 -18.58 -6.28
CA VAL A 53 -13.67 -17.12 -6.08
C VAL A 53 -12.90 -16.65 -4.86
N LEU A 54 -12.86 -17.43 -3.77
CA LEU A 54 -12.05 -17.10 -2.60
C LEU A 54 -10.55 -17.13 -2.93
N ALA A 55 -10.10 -18.09 -3.75
CA ALA A 55 -8.73 -18.14 -4.22
C ALA A 55 -8.37 -16.91 -5.10
N ASP A 56 -9.27 -16.49 -5.99
CA ASP A 56 -9.10 -15.28 -6.79
C ASP A 56 -9.08 -14.02 -5.92
N TYR A 57 -9.95 -13.95 -4.90
CA TYR A 57 -9.96 -12.87 -3.91
C TYR A 57 -8.65 -12.77 -3.15
N ASP A 58 -8.13 -13.89 -2.66
CA ASP A 58 -6.84 -13.96 -1.97
C ASP A 58 -5.69 -13.52 -2.88
N ALA A 59 -5.72 -13.88 -4.17
CA ALA A 59 -4.71 -13.44 -5.13
C ALA A 59 -4.75 -11.92 -5.34
N GLN A 60 -5.94 -11.33 -5.50
CA GLN A 60 -6.11 -9.87 -5.61
C GLN A 60 -5.70 -9.15 -4.32
N LEU A 61 -5.99 -9.73 -3.16
CA LEU A 61 -5.57 -9.19 -1.87
C LEU A 61 -4.05 -9.18 -1.72
N ARG A 62 -3.36 -10.27 -2.09
CA ARG A 62 -1.89 -10.32 -2.08
C ARG A 62 -1.30 -9.26 -3.00
N HIS A 63 -1.83 -9.13 -4.22
CA HIS A 63 -1.38 -8.11 -5.16
C HIS A 63 -1.56 -6.68 -4.59
N LEU A 64 -2.71 -6.37 -3.98
CA LEU A 64 -2.94 -5.09 -3.32
C LEU A 64 -1.93 -4.83 -2.19
N LEU A 65 -1.59 -5.84 -1.40
CA LEU A 65 -0.59 -5.73 -0.32
C LEU A 65 0.82 -5.49 -0.86
N GLU A 66 1.18 -6.12 -1.98
CA GLU A 66 2.44 -5.86 -2.68
C GLU A 66 2.51 -4.41 -3.16
N LEU A 67 1.44 -3.90 -3.80
CA LEU A 67 1.34 -2.50 -4.21
C LEU A 67 1.39 -1.56 -3.00
N ALA A 68 0.74 -1.89 -1.88
CA ALA A 68 0.81 -1.12 -0.65
C ALA A 68 2.25 -1.04 -0.11
N ALA A 69 2.97 -2.16 -0.16
CA ALA A 69 4.38 -2.21 0.22
C ALA A 69 5.22 -1.32 -0.69
N LEU A 70 4.99 -1.36 -2.02
CA LEU A 70 5.67 -0.52 -3.00
C LEU A 70 5.36 0.97 -2.82
N ARG A 71 4.11 1.32 -2.50
CA ARG A 71 3.65 2.69 -2.22
C ARG A 71 4.17 3.28 -0.92
N ARG A 72 4.69 2.46 0.01
CA ARG A 72 5.35 3.02 1.21
C ARG A 72 6.48 3.93 0.74
N PRO A 73 6.49 5.21 1.15
CA PRO A 73 7.49 6.17 0.71
C PRO A 73 8.87 5.58 0.90
N GLN A 74 9.71 5.60 -0.14
CA GLN A 74 11.10 5.13 -0.04
C GLN A 74 11.84 5.85 1.10
N ALA A 75 11.47 7.11 1.38
CA ALA A 75 11.98 7.88 2.52
C ALA A 75 11.61 7.29 3.89
N LEU A 76 10.46 6.63 4.04
CA LEU A 76 10.04 5.93 5.27
C LEU A 76 10.78 4.61 5.43
N ARG A 77 10.92 3.81 4.36
CA ARG A 77 11.74 2.58 4.40
C ARG A 77 13.21 2.86 4.67
N ALA A 78 13.79 3.85 3.99
CA ALA A 78 15.16 4.30 4.24
C ALA A 78 15.33 4.99 5.61
N ARG A 79 14.25 5.50 6.21
CA ARG A 79 14.24 6.04 7.59
C ARG A 79 14.13 4.90 8.61
N GLU A 80 13.33 3.87 8.37
CA GLU A 80 13.24 2.67 9.21
C GLU A 80 14.53 1.85 9.18
N GLU A 81 15.18 1.71 8.02
CA GLU A 81 16.50 1.07 7.89
C GLU A 81 17.62 1.86 8.58
N ARG A 82 17.51 3.19 8.64
CA ARG A 82 18.46 4.06 9.38
C ARG A 82 18.19 4.07 10.89
N LEU A 83 16.92 4.07 11.29
CA LEU A 83 16.49 4.08 12.69
C LEU A 83 16.58 2.66 13.28
N THR A 84 17.80 2.17 13.51
CA THR A 84 18.02 0.96 14.31
C THR A 84 18.29 1.31 15.78
N GLY A 85 17.66 0.54 16.67
CA GLY A 85 17.98 0.48 18.11
C GLY A 85 17.70 1.75 18.90
N THR A 86 18.66 2.67 18.95
CA THR A 86 18.72 3.77 19.92
C THR A 86 18.02 5.06 19.46
N GLU A 87 18.01 5.36 18.16
CA GLU A 87 17.39 6.59 17.63
C GLU A 87 15.85 6.53 17.64
N LEU A 88 15.26 5.35 17.46
CA LEU A 88 13.82 5.13 17.55
C LEU A 88 13.33 5.31 19.01
N LEU A 89 14.07 4.79 19.98
CA LEU A 89 13.78 4.96 21.41
C LEU A 89 13.87 6.43 21.85
N GLY A 90 14.86 7.18 21.33
CA GLY A 90 14.98 8.61 21.60
C GLY A 90 13.77 9.42 21.12
N GLN A 91 13.31 9.19 19.88
CA GLN A 91 12.17 9.91 19.32
C GLN A 91 10.83 9.53 19.97
N ILE A 92 10.66 8.27 20.40
CA ILE A 92 9.47 7.85 21.16
C ILE A 92 9.46 8.54 22.53
N VAL A 93 10.58 8.60 23.23
CA VAL A 93 10.66 9.29 24.54
C VAL A 93 10.33 10.77 24.40
N GLU A 94 10.83 11.45 23.35
CA GLU A 94 10.51 12.87 23.11
C GLU A 94 9.03 13.12 22.79
N LEU A 95 8.35 12.18 22.10
CA LEU A 95 6.93 12.29 21.78
C LEU A 95 6.00 12.10 22.99
N PHE A 96 6.42 11.35 24.00
CA PHE A 96 5.63 11.06 25.21
C PHE A 96 6.12 11.81 26.45
N ALA A 97 7.12 12.67 26.33
CA ALA A 97 7.62 13.55 27.41
C ALA A 97 6.90 14.92 27.48
N ALA A 98 5.81 15.11 26.72
CA ALA A 98 4.96 16.30 26.76
C ALA A 98 3.74 16.12 27.66
#